data_AF-A0A947XXC1-F1
#
_entry.id   AF-A0A947XXC1-F1
#
_cell.length_a   1.000
_cell.length_b   1.000
_cell.length_c   1.000
_cell.angle_alpha   90.00
_cell.angle_beta   90.00
_cell.angle_gamma   90.00
#
_symmetry.space_group_name_H-M   'P 1'
#
loop_
_entity.id
_entity.type
_entity.pdbx_description
1 polymer ?
#
loop_
_entity_poly.entity_id
_entity_poly.type
_entity_poly.pdbx_seq_one_letter_code
_entity_poly.pdbx_strand_id
1 'polypeptide(L)'
;MLTDIFAYRYLDQPIWSQHTEIEQRLLNQAFGIVKDALPYYTSDGKENEKNKDKWKILHDRLGRELGVNELSQRYYSYTQKNLLGQELPVSGWHSLVHVCDQFVNAKYTGQYDVDRFIKERISFVELALRLRGEEIALANSQLGAALAQAAIRDATTRPGLRIPGSAVDGAKALNATINSVYEGQVEELNERFRRAKAPLTYHNGFIQFAMDSQIEKHIAKPFWDLVADPLWKNVDIDMKEALDRRDSNDKDPAIFAAKALESTIKIVSATNGWTRGTESGAAQYVDNLISKANGSYLDVWEGDMIKDYFRKVRNSVGHGPGSEPMPELTLAQTDWAIETAMSWVRTLVRRM
;
A
#
# COMPACT_ATOMS: atom_id res chain seq x y z
N MET A 1 -10.29 12.47 11.21
CA MET A 1 -10.23 11.60 10.01
C MET A 1 -9.87 10.23 10.54
N LEU A 2 -10.71 9.22 10.27
CA LEU A 2 -10.44 7.83 10.64
C LEU A 2 -9.23 7.34 9.86
N THR A 3 -8.33 6.64 10.53
CA THR A 3 -7.18 5.98 9.91
C THR A 3 -7.58 4.54 9.66
N ASP A 4 -7.61 4.14 8.39
CA ASP A 4 -7.81 2.72 8.08
C ASP A 4 -6.58 1.91 8.51
N ILE A 5 -6.81 0.90 9.35
CA ILE A 5 -5.80 0.00 9.92
C ILE A 5 -6.15 -1.45 9.61
N PHE A 6 -5.11 -2.23 9.30
CA PHE A 6 -5.18 -3.67 9.05
C PHE A 6 -6.06 -4.43 10.07
N ALA A 7 -5.94 -4.13 11.37
CA ALA A 7 -6.69 -4.83 12.41
C ALA A 7 -8.20 -4.64 12.33
N TYR A 8 -8.67 -3.46 11.92
CA TYR A 8 -10.09 -3.19 11.76
C TYR A 8 -10.60 -3.67 10.41
N ARG A 9 -9.78 -3.53 9.36
CA ARG A 9 -10.10 -4.05 8.05
C ARG A 9 -10.41 -5.54 8.10
N TYR A 10 -9.60 -6.32 8.79
CA TYR A 10 -9.74 -7.78 8.88
C TYR A 10 -10.29 -8.25 10.22
N LEU A 11 -11.05 -7.43 10.96
CA LEU A 11 -11.50 -7.78 12.31
C LEU A 11 -12.18 -9.16 12.38
N ASP A 12 -13.03 -9.47 11.39
CA ASP A 12 -13.85 -10.69 11.36
C ASP A 12 -13.19 -11.87 10.64
N GLN A 13 -11.94 -11.74 10.18
CA GLN A 13 -11.25 -12.76 9.40
C GLN A 13 -10.02 -13.32 10.14
N PRO A 14 -10.11 -14.46 10.86
CA PRO A 14 -8.99 -15.00 11.63
C PRO A 14 -7.79 -15.36 10.76
N ILE A 15 -6.59 -14.92 11.15
CA ILE A 15 -5.32 -15.21 10.47
C ILE A 15 -4.42 -16.06 11.35
N TRP A 16 -4.33 -15.72 12.64
CA TRP A 16 -3.47 -16.39 13.60
C TRP A 16 -4.29 -17.05 14.70
N SER A 17 -4.03 -18.34 14.94
CA SER A 17 -4.64 -19.08 16.06
C SER A 17 -3.70 -19.21 17.27
N GLN A 18 -2.40 -18.96 17.08
CA GLN A 18 -1.37 -19.12 18.11
C GLN A 18 -0.30 -18.04 17.97
N HIS A 19 0.31 -17.67 19.09
CA HIS A 19 1.45 -16.76 19.14
C HIS A 19 2.70 -17.55 19.56
N THR A 20 3.41 -18.09 18.58
CA THR A 20 4.62 -18.88 18.78
C THR A 20 5.87 -18.02 18.55
N GLU A 21 7.05 -18.65 18.54
CA GLU A 21 8.29 -17.98 18.16
C GLU A 21 8.26 -17.45 16.72
N ILE A 22 7.48 -18.08 15.82
CA ILE A 22 7.37 -17.66 14.42
C ILE A 22 6.73 -16.28 14.33
N GLU A 23 5.60 -16.06 14.99
CA GLU A 23 4.89 -14.79 15.03
C GLU A 23 5.73 -13.71 15.72
N GLN A 24 6.36 -14.04 16.85
CA GLN A 24 7.25 -13.11 17.55
C GLN A 24 8.42 -12.66 16.67
N ARG A 25 9.03 -13.60 15.94
CA ARG A 25 10.14 -13.32 15.02
C ARG A 25 9.69 -12.48 13.83
N LEU A 26 8.50 -12.76 13.29
CA LEU A 26 7.90 -11.96 12.21
C LEU A 26 7.74 -10.51 12.64
N LEU A 27 7.13 -10.26 13.80
CA LEU A 27 6.92 -8.90 14.32
C LEU A 27 8.25 -8.16 14.52
N ASN A 28 9.26 -8.83 15.06
CA ASN A 28 10.58 -8.25 15.26
C ASN A 28 11.27 -7.88 13.93
N GLN A 29 11.20 -8.78 12.95
CA GLN A 29 11.78 -8.56 11.62
C GLN A 29 11.05 -7.44 10.87
N ALA A 30 9.72 -7.45 10.89
CA ALA A 30 8.90 -6.42 10.28
C ALA A 30 9.17 -5.03 10.90
N PHE A 31 9.33 -4.95 12.22
CA PHE A 31 9.72 -3.72 12.88
C PHE A 31 11.16 -3.28 12.54
N GLY A 32 12.07 -4.23 12.31
CA GLY A 32 13.40 -3.97 11.75
C GLY A 32 13.33 -3.20 10.43
N ILE A 33 12.52 -3.70 9.49
CA ILE A 33 12.29 -3.05 8.19
C ILE A 33 11.71 -1.64 8.38
N VAL A 34 10.80 -1.44 9.32
CA VAL A 34 10.25 -0.11 9.64
C VAL A 34 11.34 0.86 10.14
N LYS A 35 12.26 0.40 11.00
CA LYS A 35 13.38 1.24 11.46
C LYS A 35 14.31 1.64 10.31
N ASP A 36 14.52 0.75 9.34
CA ASP A 36 15.32 1.03 8.15
C ASP A 36 14.59 1.98 7.18
N ALA A 37 13.26 1.88 7.09
CA ALA A 37 12.42 2.79 6.32
C ALA A 37 12.36 4.21 6.92
N LEU A 38 12.33 4.30 8.26
CA LEU A 38 12.17 5.55 9.01
C LEU A 38 13.26 5.70 10.09
N PRO A 39 14.55 5.84 9.70
CA PRO A 39 15.66 5.86 10.64
C PRO A 39 15.55 7.03 11.62
N TYR A 40 15.47 6.71 12.92
CA TYR A 40 15.32 7.73 13.97
C TYR A 40 16.60 8.53 14.20
N TYR A 41 17.76 7.90 14.02
CA TYR A 41 19.07 8.54 14.15
C TYR A 41 19.74 8.70 12.77
N THR A 42 20.49 9.78 12.59
CA THR A 42 21.36 9.98 11.44
C THR A 42 22.61 9.10 11.54
N SER A 43 23.41 9.03 10.47
CA SER A 43 24.72 8.35 10.47
C SER A 43 25.66 8.84 11.59
N ASP A 44 25.46 10.09 12.03
CA ASP A 44 26.29 10.73 13.06
C ASP A 44 25.73 10.52 14.48
N GLY A 45 24.71 9.67 14.63
CA GLY A 45 24.06 9.37 15.90
C GLY A 45 23.13 10.47 16.44
N LYS A 46 22.86 11.52 15.66
CA LYS A 46 21.94 12.60 16.04
C LYS A 46 20.50 12.25 15.72
N GLU A 47 19.54 12.79 16.46
CA GLU A 47 18.13 12.60 16.14
C GLU A 47 17.79 13.20 14.77
N ASN A 48 17.07 12.44 13.96
CA ASN A 48 16.49 12.91 12.71
C ASN A 48 15.13 13.54 13.01
N GLU A 49 15.10 14.86 13.20
CA GLU A 49 13.87 15.61 13.55
C GLU A 49 12.71 15.33 12.59
N LYS A 50 12.98 15.21 11.28
CA LYS A 50 11.94 14.86 10.30
C LYS A 50 11.31 13.50 10.59
N ASN A 51 12.12 12.50 10.94
CA ASN A 51 11.60 11.16 11.22
C ASN A 51 10.99 11.07 12.63
N LYS A 52 11.48 11.84 13.60
CA LYS A 52 10.90 11.95 14.93
C LYS A 52 9.43 12.39 14.88
N ASP A 53 9.11 13.36 14.05
CA ASP A 53 7.71 13.78 13.81
C ASP A 53 6.88 12.66 13.19
N LYS A 54 7.45 11.86 12.28
CA LYS A 54 6.76 10.70 11.68
C LYS A 54 6.46 9.62 12.71
N TRP A 55 7.41 9.29 13.59
CA TRP A 55 7.17 8.36 14.69
C TRP A 55 6.04 8.83 15.61
N LYS A 56 5.94 10.15 15.84
CA LYS A 56 4.80 10.73 16.56
C LYS A 56 3.49 10.57 15.80
N ILE A 57 3.48 10.85 14.50
CA ILE A 57 2.28 10.69 13.66
C ILE A 57 1.80 9.23 13.68
N LEU A 58 2.70 8.27 13.54
CA LEU A 58 2.38 6.83 13.56
C LEU A 58 1.80 6.41 14.92
N HIS A 59 2.48 6.79 16.01
CA HIS A 59 2.02 6.55 17.37
C HIS A 59 0.60 7.11 17.57
N ASP A 60 0.37 8.38 17.26
CA ASP A 60 -0.89 9.05 17.53
C ASP A 60 -2.02 8.55 16.63
N ARG A 61 -1.73 8.19 15.37
CA ARG A 61 -2.73 7.60 14.46
C ARG A 61 -3.18 6.25 15.00
N LEU A 62 -2.27 5.32 15.23
CA LEU A 62 -2.63 3.99 15.71
C LEU A 62 -3.24 4.04 17.12
N GLY A 63 -2.69 4.86 18.03
CA GLY A 63 -3.23 5.02 19.38
C GLY A 63 -4.67 5.50 19.38
N ARG A 64 -5.02 6.47 18.52
CA ARG A 64 -6.41 6.91 18.34
C ARG A 64 -7.32 5.80 17.84
N GLU A 65 -6.90 5.03 16.84
CA GLU A 65 -7.73 3.93 16.33
C GLU A 65 -7.93 2.86 17.40
N LEU A 66 -6.88 2.48 18.12
CA LEU A 66 -6.95 1.48 19.20
C LEU A 66 -7.60 2.00 20.50
N GLY A 67 -7.93 3.29 20.58
CA GLY A 67 -8.51 3.91 21.77
C GLY A 67 -7.56 4.00 22.97
N VAL A 68 -6.25 4.11 22.73
CA VAL A 68 -5.22 4.21 23.77
C VAL A 68 -4.46 5.54 23.69
N ASN A 69 -4.08 6.07 24.85
CA ASN A 69 -3.31 7.33 24.93
C ASN A 69 -1.84 7.14 24.50
N GLU A 70 -1.27 5.99 24.85
CA GLU A 70 0.09 5.61 24.48
C GLU A 70 0.12 4.15 24.04
N LEU A 71 0.87 3.84 22.98
CA LEU A 71 1.03 2.46 22.50
C LEU A 71 1.83 1.59 23.49
N SER A 72 2.76 2.20 24.24
CA SER A 72 3.51 1.59 25.33
C SER A 72 3.95 2.66 26.32
N GLN A 73 4.39 2.25 27.51
CA GLN A 73 4.80 3.16 28.58
C GLN A 73 5.94 4.09 28.12
N ARG A 74 5.68 5.40 28.14
CA ARG A 74 6.68 6.39 27.74
C ARG A 74 7.50 6.94 28.90
N TYR A 75 6.89 7.16 30.07
CA TYR A 75 7.59 7.67 31.25
C TYR A 75 8.33 6.56 31.98
N TYR A 76 9.60 6.79 32.32
CA TYR A 76 10.37 5.90 33.18
C TYR A 76 10.89 6.63 34.42
N SER A 77 11.03 5.87 35.51
CA SER A 77 11.65 6.32 36.75
C SER A 77 12.31 5.14 37.43
N TYR A 78 13.59 5.26 37.76
CA TYR A 78 14.35 4.27 38.52
C TYR A 78 15.40 4.96 39.39
N THR A 79 15.97 4.23 40.33
CA THR A 79 17.00 4.75 41.24
C THR A 79 18.38 4.31 40.77
N GLN A 80 19.33 5.22 40.69
CA GLN A 80 20.73 4.93 40.41
C GLN A 80 21.61 5.37 41.59
N LYS A 81 22.59 4.53 41.96
CA LYS A 81 23.59 4.90 42.98
C LYS A 81 24.68 5.76 42.34
N ASN A 82 24.98 6.91 42.94
CA ASN A 82 26.13 7.72 42.54
C ASN A 82 27.46 7.09 43.00
N LEU A 83 28.58 7.70 42.63
CA LEU A 83 29.94 7.27 43.03
C LEU A 83 30.14 7.27 44.57
N LEU A 84 29.26 7.92 45.33
CA LEU A 84 29.25 7.98 46.80
C LEU A 84 28.25 7.02 47.43
N GLY A 85 27.61 6.13 46.65
CA GLY A 85 26.63 5.15 47.13
C GLY A 85 25.25 5.70 47.47
N GLN A 86 24.99 6.99 47.23
CA GLN A 86 23.68 7.61 47.47
C GLN A 86 22.73 7.31 46.32
N GLU A 87 21.49 7.00 46.67
CA GLU A 87 20.41 6.71 45.73
C GLU A 87 19.82 8.02 45.17
N LEU A 88 19.94 8.20 43.86
CA LEU A 88 19.37 9.34 43.14
C LEU A 88 18.28 8.86 42.18
N PRO A 89 17.08 9.49 42.19
CA PRO A 89 16.04 9.17 41.23
C PRO A 89 16.44 9.69 39.83
N VAL A 90 16.40 8.81 38.85
CA VAL A 90 16.55 9.13 37.42
C VAL A 90 15.21 8.89 36.78
N SER A 91 14.65 9.94 36.18
CA SER A 91 13.40 9.83 35.43
C SER A 91 13.48 10.58 34.12
N GLY A 92 12.63 10.19 33.17
CA GLY A 92 12.60 10.79 31.85
C GLY A 92 11.53 10.18 30.97
N TRP A 93 11.65 10.46 29.68
CA TRP A 93 10.72 9.97 28.66
C TRP A 93 11.49 9.16 27.64
N HIS A 94 10.99 7.97 27.35
CA HIS A 94 11.45 7.20 26.21
C HIS A 94 11.13 7.94 24.91
N SER A 95 12.00 7.75 23.91
CA SER A 95 11.75 8.20 22.55
C SER A 95 10.54 7.47 21.96
N LEU A 96 9.87 8.09 20.99
CA LEU A 96 8.69 7.47 20.37
C LEU A 96 9.03 6.20 19.58
N VAL A 97 10.24 6.11 19.01
CA VAL A 97 10.73 4.88 18.40
C VAL A 97 10.82 3.75 19.42
N HIS A 98 11.27 4.03 20.66
CA HIS A 98 11.29 3.04 21.73
C HIS A 98 9.89 2.62 22.15
N VAL A 99 8.96 3.58 22.30
CA VAL A 99 7.55 3.27 22.62
C VAL A 99 6.94 2.35 21.56
N CYS A 100 7.13 2.66 20.28
CA CYS A 100 6.61 1.85 19.19
C CYS A 100 7.28 0.46 19.12
N ASP A 101 8.59 0.39 19.37
CA ASP A 101 9.34 -0.88 19.46
C ASP A 101 8.77 -1.78 20.55
N GLN A 102 8.56 -1.23 21.75
CA GLN A 102 7.98 -1.96 22.88
C GLN A 102 6.55 -2.42 22.61
N PHE A 103 5.77 -1.64 21.86
CA PHE A 103 4.41 -2.04 21.45
C PHE A 103 4.43 -3.22 20.47
N VAL A 104 5.20 -3.10 19.38
CA VAL A 104 5.26 -4.13 18.32
C VAL A 104 5.89 -5.42 18.84
N ASN A 105 6.95 -5.32 19.64
CA ASN A 105 7.69 -6.46 20.19
C ASN A 105 7.23 -6.87 21.60
N ALA A 106 6.06 -6.40 22.05
CA ALA A 106 5.51 -6.78 23.34
C ALA A 106 5.41 -8.31 23.46
N LYS A 107 5.67 -8.85 24.66
CA LYS A 107 5.40 -10.26 24.94
C LYS A 107 3.89 -10.48 24.99
N TYR A 108 3.41 -11.50 24.29
CA TYR A 108 2.02 -11.91 24.39
C TYR A 108 1.75 -12.50 25.78
N THR A 109 0.77 -11.93 26.50
CA THR A 109 0.42 -12.30 27.87
C THR A 109 -0.87 -13.11 27.98
N GLY A 110 -1.55 -13.38 26.86
CA GLY A 110 -2.85 -14.07 26.87
C GLY A 110 -4.04 -13.20 27.28
N GLN A 111 -3.84 -11.90 27.50
CA GLN A 111 -4.90 -10.99 27.93
C GLN A 111 -5.92 -10.67 26.82
N TYR A 112 -5.48 -10.70 25.56
CA TYR A 112 -6.29 -10.43 24.39
C TYR A 112 -6.30 -11.65 23.49
N ASP A 113 -7.27 -11.72 22.58
CA ASP A 113 -7.22 -12.71 21.50
C ASP A 113 -5.89 -12.61 20.71
N VAL A 114 -5.34 -13.77 20.33
CA VAL A 114 -4.04 -13.88 19.65
C VAL A 114 -4.05 -13.14 18.32
N ASP A 115 -5.11 -13.35 17.55
CA ASP A 115 -5.25 -12.80 16.21
C ASP A 115 -5.33 -11.28 16.29
N ARG A 116 -6.18 -10.77 17.18
CA ARG A 116 -6.25 -9.33 17.50
C ARG A 116 -4.89 -8.78 17.90
N PHE A 117 -4.17 -9.45 18.80
CA PHE A 117 -2.86 -9.00 19.27
C PHE A 117 -1.88 -8.81 18.09
N ILE A 118 -1.77 -9.79 17.21
CA ILE A 118 -0.84 -9.72 16.08
C ILE A 118 -1.30 -8.67 15.06
N LYS A 119 -2.60 -8.62 14.75
CA LYS A 119 -3.20 -7.64 13.83
C LYS A 119 -2.95 -6.19 14.22
N GLU A 120 -3.09 -5.85 15.49
CA GLU A 120 -2.83 -4.48 15.99
C GLU A 120 -1.37 -4.07 15.76
N ARG A 121 -0.43 -5.03 15.82
CA ARG A 121 1.02 -4.79 15.64
C ARG A 121 1.41 -4.74 14.17
N ILE A 122 0.82 -5.61 13.35
CA ILE A 122 0.93 -5.54 11.89
C ILE A 122 0.33 -4.23 11.35
N SER A 123 -0.72 -3.70 11.98
CA SER A 123 -1.28 -2.38 11.63
C SER A 123 -0.24 -1.26 11.77
N PHE A 124 0.63 -1.31 12.79
CA PHE A 124 1.73 -0.36 12.91
C PHE A 124 2.71 -0.45 11.73
N VAL A 125 3.08 -1.67 11.36
CA VAL A 125 3.99 -1.94 10.23
C VAL A 125 3.40 -1.43 8.91
N GLU A 126 2.11 -1.71 8.65
CA GLU A 126 1.38 -1.21 7.47
C GLU A 126 1.44 0.32 7.40
N LEU A 127 1.05 1.00 8.49
CA LEU A 127 1.01 2.47 8.52
C LEU A 127 2.40 3.10 8.30
N ALA A 128 3.45 2.49 8.86
CA ALA A 128 4.80 3.01 8.72
C ALA A 128 5.33 2.89 7.28
N LEU A 129 5.12 1.74 6.64
CA LEU A 129 5.51 1.56 5.24
C LEU A 129 4.61 2.35 4.28
N ARG A 130 3.32 2.51 4.59
CA ARG A 130 2.41 3.37 3.82
C ARG A 130 2.90 4.82 3.85
N LEU A 131 3.22 5.33 5.04
CA LEU A 131 3.77 6.69 5.19
C LEU A 131 5.08 6.86 4.40
N ARG A 132 5.96 5.86 4.42
CA ARG A 132 7.18 5.88 3.61
C ARG A 132 6.89 5.88 2.10
N GLY A 133 5.91 5.10 1.66
CA GLY A 133 5.46 5.07 0.27
C GLY A 133 4.88 6.40 -0.19
N GLU A 134 4.08 7.06 0.65
CA GLU A 134 3.54 8.40 0.38
C GLU A 134 4.65 9.44 0.16
N GLU A 135 5.74 9.37 0.92
CA GLU A 135 6.90 10.26 0.74
C GLU A 135 7.60 10.05 -0.60
N ILE A 136 7.71 8.80 -1.03
CA ILE A 136 8.36 8.44 -2.28
C ILE A 136 7.47 8.84 -3.45
N ALA A 137 6.16 8.63 -3.35
CA ALA A 137 5.19 9.12 -4.32
C ALA A 137 5.25 10.64 -4.45
N LEU A 138 5.36 11.37 -3.34
CA LEU A 138 5.53 12.82 -3.36
C LEU A 138 6.86 13.23 -4.02
N ALA A 139 7.97 12.57 -3.67
CA ALA A 139 9.27 12.82 -4.29
C ALA A 139 9.23 12.58 -5.81
N ASN A 140 8.60 11.48 -6.24
CA ASN A 140 8.39 11.14 -7.65
C ASN A 140 7.56 12.20 -8.37
N SER A 141 6.45 12.68 -7.77
CA SER A 141 5.63 13.74 -8.38
C SER A 141 6.37 15.08 -8.53
N GLN A 142 7.35 15.33 -7.65
CA GLN A 142 8.15 16.56 -7.66
C GLN A 142 9.39 16.44 -8.55
N LEU A 143 9.70 15.23 -9.06
CA LEU A 143 10.91 14.97 -9.83
C LEU A 143 11.00 15.88 -11.07
N GLY A 144 9.92 16.09 -11.81
CA GLY A 144 9.92 16.94 -13.00
C GLY A 144 10.39 18.38 -12.70
N ALA A 145 9.88 18.97 -11.61
CA ALA A 145 10.29 20.29 -11.16
C ALA A 145 11.76 20.31 -10.68
N ALA A 146 12.19 19.26 -9.98
CA ALA A 146 13.57 19.11 -9.53
C ALA A 146 14.55 19.00 -10.71
N LEU A 147 14.20 18.25 -11.75
CA LEU A 147 15.00 18.12 -12.98
C LEU A 147 15.09 19.45 -13.74
N ALA A 148 13.99 20.20 -13.83
CA ALA A 148 14.00 21.53 -14.45
C ALA A 148 14.94 22.49 -13.69
N GLN A 149 14.89 22.50 -12.36
CA GLN A 149 15.81 23.30 -11.55
C GLN A 149 17.27 22.84 -11.68
N ALA A 150 17.52 21.54 -11.75
CA ALA A 150 18.85 20.99 -11.96
C ALA A 150 19.41 21.37 -13.34
N ALA A 151 18.58 21.35 -14.39
CA ALA A 151 18.97 21.78 -15.73
C ALA A 151 19.36 23.27 -15.78
N ILE A 152 18.61 24.13 -15.07
CA ILE A 152 18.98 25.55 -14.92
C ILE A 152 20.34 25.69 -14.24
N ARG A 153 20.60 24.91 -13.18
CA ARG A 153 21.90 24.95 -12.47
C ARG A 153 23.06 24.51 -13.36
N ASP A 154 22.87 23.46 -14.17
CA ASP A 154 23.89 22.98 -15.12
C ASP A 154 24.18 24.04 -16.22
N ALA A 155 23.14 24.75 -16.68
CA ALA A 155 23.27 25.81 -17.67
C ALA A 155 23.89 27.11 -17.11
N THR A 156 23.86 27.33 -15.79
CA THR A 156 24.37 28.56 -15.18
C THR A 156 25.90 28.49 -15.01
N THR A 157 26.64 29.32 -15.71
CA THR A 157 28.10 29.48 -15.53
C THR A 157 28.40 30.14 -14.18
N ARG A 158 28.76 29.34 -13.17
CA ARG A 158 29.26 29.84 -11.88
C ARG A 158 30.78 30.00 -11.91
N PRO A 159 31.33 31.15 -11.46
CA PRO A 159 32.77 31.28 -11.24
C PRO A 159 33.16 30.48 -9.99
N GLY A 160 33.94 29.40 -10.17
CA GLY A 160 34.40 28.54 -9.07
C GLY A 160 34.72 27.11 -9.52
N LEU A 161 35.25 26.30 -8.58
CA LEU A 161 35.60 24.90 -8.79
C LEU A 161 34.33 24.11 -9.20
N ARG A 162 34.24 23.70 -10.48
CA ARG A 162 33.14 22.85 -10.95
C ARG A 162 33.33 21.45 -10.38
N ILE A 163 32.33 20.98 -9.62
CA ILE A 163 32.22 19.56 -9.29
C ILE A 163 31.89 18.83 -10.60
N PRO A 164 32.70 17.85 -11.04
CA PRO A 164 32.41 17.07 -12.23
C PRO A 164 31.08 16.30 -12.08
N GLY A 165 30.21 16.37 -13.09
CA GLY A 165 28.92 15.66 -13.15
C GLY A 165 27.73 16.57 -13.47
N SER A 166 26.66 16.01 -14.03
CA SER A 166 25.39 16.73 -14.26
C SER A 166 24.52 16.70 -13.01
N ALA A 167 24.01 17.87 -12.59
CA ALA A 167 23.05 17.95 -11.50
C ALA A 167 21.74 17.22 -11.84
N VAL A 168 21.37 17.18 -13.13
CA VAL A 168 20.20 16.43 -13.63
C VAL A 168 20.39 14.93 -13.40
N ASP A 169 21.55 14.39 -13.78
CA ASP A 169 21.86 12.98 -13.59
C ASP A 169 21.93 12.62 -12.10
N GLY A 170 22.49 13.50 -11.27
CA GLY A 170 22.47 13.35 -9.82
C GLY A 170 21.07 13.29 -9.23
N ALA A 171 20.15 14.15 -9.68
CA ALA A 171 18.76 14.14 -9.25
C ALA A 171 18.02 12.86 -9.68
N LYS A 172 18.25 12.37 -10.91
CA LYS A 172 17.69 11.09 -11.38
C LYS A 172 18.22 9.91 -10.56
N ALA A 173 19.54 9.86 -10.34
CA ALA A 173 20.17 8.77 -9.59
C ALA A 173 19.69 8.73 -8.13
N LEU A 174 19.55 9.90 -7.49
CA LEU A 174 19.00 9.99 -6.15
C LEU A 174 17.55 9.47 -6.10
N ASN A 175 16.71 9.88 -7.06
CA ASN A 175 15.33 9.41 -7.14
C ASN A 175 15.25 7.90 -7.37
N ALA A 176 16.06 7.36 -8.29
CA ALA A 176 16.12 5.93 -8.53
C ALA A 176 16.56 5.15 -7.27
N THR A 177 17.54 5.69 -6.54
CA THR A 177 18.04 5.08 -5.30
C THR A 177 16.96 5.01 -4.23
N ILE A 178 16.22 6.10 -3.99
CA ILE A 178 15.17 6.09 -2.96
C ILE A 178 14.01 5.14 -3.30
N ASN A 179 13.66 5.00 -4.59
CA ASN A 179 12.64 4.05 -5.04
C ASN A 179 13.13 2.62 -4.87
N SER A 180 14.35 2.31 -5.35
CA SER A 180 14.92 0.96 -5.24
C SER A 180 15.09 0.49 -3.79
N VAL A 181 15.50 1.39 -2.87
CA VAL A 181 15.58 1.06 -1.44
C VAL A 181 14.21 0.67 -0.88
N TYR A 182 13.16 1.41 -1.24
CA TYR A 182 11.82 1.12 -0.75
C TYR A 182 11.21 -0.13 -1.38
N GLU A 183 11.41 -0.35 -2.67
CA GLU A 183 11.06 -1.61 -3.33
C GLU A 183 11.73 -2.79 -2.63
N GLY A 184 13.01 -2.67 -2.28
CA GLY A 184 13.72 -3.69 -1.49
C GLY A 184 13.11 -3.93 -0.11
N GLN A 185 12.65 -2.87 0.58
CA GLN A 185 11.96 -2.99 1.88
C GLN A 185 10.61 -3.71 1.74
N VAL A 186 9.85 -3.42 0.68
CA VAL A 186 8.59 -4.07 0.35
C VAL A 186 8.80 -5.56 0.03
N GLU A 187 9.77 -5.86 -0.83
CA GLU A 187 10.12 -7.23 -1.18
C GLU A 187 10.60 -8.04 0.03
N GLU A 188 11.39 -7.42 0.91
CA GLU A 188 11.82 -8.05 2.15
C GLU A 188 10.64 -8.35 3.07
N LEU A 189 9.72 -7.40 3.29
CA LEU A 189 8.55 -7.61 4.15
C LEU A 189 7.69 -8.77 3.63
N ASN A 190 7.43 -8.81 2.32
CA ASN A 190 6.67 -9.88 1.69
C ASN A 190 7.35 -11.24 1.84
N GLU A 191 8.67 -11.28 1.72
CA GLU A 191 9.45 -12.50 1.99
C GLU A 191 9.37 -12.91 3.47
N ARG A 192 9.30 -11.96 4.41
CA ARG A 192 9.10 -12.27 5.84
C ARG A 192 7.72 -12.89 6.10
N PHE A 193 6.65 -12.33 5.51
CA PHE A 193 5.32 -12.93 5.60
C PHE A 193 5.31 -14.36 5.08
N ARG A 194 5.88 -14.58 3.89
CA ARG A 194 5.99 -15.90 3.27
C ARG A 194 6.74 -16.90 4.16
N ARG A 195 7.89 -16.51 4.73
CA ARG A 195 8.68 -17.38 5.63
C ARG A 195 7.97 -17.70 6.93
N ALA A 196 7.19 -16.75 7.45
CA ALA A 196 6.36 -16.95 8.63
C ALA A 196 5.07 -17.72 8.34
N LYS A 197 4.81 -18.08 7.06
CA LYS A 197 3.54 -18.68 6.61
C LYS A 197 2.32 -17.81 6.93
N ALA A 198 2.53 -16.50 7.08
CA ALA A 198 1.43 -15.54 7.13
C ALA A 198 0.91 -15.36 5.69
N PRO A 199 -0.39 -15.58 5.43
CA PRO A 199 -0.96 -15.49 4.08
C PRO A 199 -1.15 -14.03 3.67
N LEU A 200 -0.09 -13.21 3.72
CA LEU A 200 -0.14 -11.77 3.59
C LEU A 200 0.87 -11.24 2.58
N THR A 201 0.49 -10.20 1.86
CA THR A 201 1.36 -9.40 0.99
C THR A 201 1.12 -7.92 1.24
N TYR A 202 2.18 -7.13 1.18
CA TYR A 202 2.15 -5.68 1.16
C TYR A 202 2.29 -5.19 -0.28
N HIS A 203 1.33 -4.39 -0.73
CA HIS A 203 1.40 -3.67 -2.01
C HIS A 203 0.63 -2.35 -1.93
N ASN A 204 1.14 -1.33 -2.62
CA ASN A 204 0.53 0.00 -2.75
C ASN A 204 0.03 0.63 -1.43
N GLY A 205 0.72 0.41 -0.30
CA GLY A 205 0.36 1.00 0.99
C GLY A 205 -0.51 0.12 1.89
N PHE A 206 -0.87 -1.09 1.46
CA PHE A 206 -1.80 -1.95 2.17
C PHE A 206 -1.23 -3.36 2.32
N ILE A 207 -1.45 -3.95 3.48
CA ILE A 207 -1.28 -5.38 3.70
C ILE A 207 -2.63 -6.05 3.41
N GLN A 208 -2.62 -7.03 2.52
CA GLN A 208 -3.79 -7.80 2.09
C GLN A 208 -3.47 -9.30 2.10
N PHE A 209 -4.47 -10.15 1.91
CA PHE A 209 -4.20 -11.58 1.81
C PHE A 209 -3.47 -11.90 0.51
N ALA A 210 -2.41 -12.69 0.65
CA ALA A 210 -1.63 -13.18 -0.47
C ALA A 210 -2.53 -14.04 -1.37
N MET A 211 -2.58 -13.71 -2.66
CA MET A 211 -3.10 -14.63 -3.66
C MET A 211 -2.13 -15.83 -3.83
N ASP A 212 -2.56 -16.88 -4.53
CA ASP A 212 -1.64 -17.96 -4.91
C ASP A 212 -0.34 -17.39 -5.52
N SER A 213 0.81 -18.00 -5.22
CA SER A 213 2.12 -17.50 -5.66
C SER A 213 2.25 -17.24 -7.17
N GLN A 214 1.54 -18.00 -8.01
CA GLN A 214 1.51 -17.78 -9.46
C GLN A 214 0.63 -16.59 -9.81
N ILE A 215 -0.51 -16.45 -9.16
CA ILE A 215 -1.42 -15.30 -9.33
C ILE A 215 -0.71 -14.02 -8.90
N GLU A 216 -0.04 -14.03 -7.74
CA GLU A 216 0.73 -12.90 -7.25
C GLU A 216 1.81 -12.47 -8.25
N LYS A 217 2.59 -13.43 -8.73
CA LYS A 217 3.71 -13.18 -9.67
C LYS A 217 3.25 -12.75 -11.05
N HIS A 218 2.20 -13.35 -11.58
CA HIS A 218 1.80 -13.20 -12.98
C HIS A 218 0.60 -12.30 -13.20
N ILE A 219 -0.17 -11.97 -12.17
CA ILE A 219 -1.36 -11.11 -12.25
C ILE A 219 -1.20 -9.89 -11.35
N ALA A 220 -1.12 -10.10 -10.03
CA ALA A 220 -1.20 -9.01 -9.06
C ALA A 220 0.00 -8.05 -9.14
N LYS A 221 1.24 -8.54 -9.01
CA LYS A 221 2.44 -7.68 -9.08
C LYS A 221 2.51 -6.87 -10.39
N PRO A 222 2.38 -7.49 -11.59
CA PRO A 222 2.37 -6.74 -12.84
C PRO A 222 1.22 -5.74 -12.98
N PHE A 223 0.08 -5.97 -12.30
CA PHE A 223 -1.02 -5.03 -12.26
C PHE A 223 -0.67 -3.83 -11.37
N TRP A 224 -0.18 -4.08 -10.15
CA TRP A 224 0.17 -3.03 -9.19
C TRP A 224 1.29 -2.11 -9.67
N ASP A 225 2.30 -2.68 -10.32
CA ASP A 225 3.41 -1.91 -10.92
C ASP A 225 2.89 -0.89 -11.96
N LEU A 226 1.81 -1.22 -12.69
CA LEU A 226 1.24 -0.34 -13.70
C LEU A 226 0.31 0.72 -13.11
N VAL A 227 -0.54 0.35 -12.14
CA VAL A 227 -1.53 1.28 -11.56
C VAL A 227 -0.96 2.18 -10.47
N ALA A 228 0.33 2.04 -10.14
CA ALA A 228 1.05 2.95 -9.26
C ALA A 228 1.20 4.37 -9.84
N ASP A 229 1.07 4.54 -11.17
CA ASP A 229 1.09 5.88 -11.78
C ASP A 229 -0.13 6.71 -11.34
N PRO A 230 0.03 8.00 -10.97
CA PRO A 230 -1.07 8.87 -10.55
C PRO A 230 -2.26 8.96 -11.52
N LEU A 231 -2.04 8.74 -12.82
CA LEU A 231 -3.10 8.65 -13.83
C LEU A 231 -4.16 7.59 -13.46
N TRP A 232 -3.72 6.49 -12.83
CA TRP A 232 -4.54 5.33 -12.49
C TRP A 232 -5.08 5.34 -11.06
N LYS A 233 -5.00 6.48 -10.35
CA LYS A 233 -5.38 6.58 -8.93
C LYS A 233 -6.76 5.98 -8.59
N ASN A 234 -7.77 6.22 -9.43
CA ASN A 234 -9.11 5.68 -9.19
C ASN A 234 -9.16 4.16 -9.39
N VAL A 235 -8.37 3.63 -10.34
CA VAL A 235 -8.25 2.18 -10.59
C VAL A 235 -7.56 1.50 -9.40
N ASP A 236 -6.50 2.10 -8.87
CA ASP A 236 -5.80 1.63 -7.67
C ASP A 236 -6.73 1.60 -6.45
N ILE A 237 -7.49 2.67 -6.20
CA ILE A 237 -8.46 2.74 -5.09
C ILE A 237 -9.54 1.66 -5.24
N ASP A 238 -10.18 1.56 -6.41
CA ASP A 238 -11.26 0.59 -6.63
C ASP A 238 -10.76 -0.85 -6.52
N MET A 239 -9.54 -1.16 -6.97
CA MET A 239 -9.01 -2.52 -6.86
C MET A 239 -8.60 -2.88 -5.43
N LYS A 240 -8.07 -1.94 -4.65
CA LYS A 240 -7.80 -2.16 -3.22
C LYS A 240 -9.07 -2.48 -2.47
N GLU A 241 -10.12 -1.67 -2.67
CA GLU A 241 -11.43 -1.89 -2.08
C GLU A 241 -12.02 -3.26 -2.49
N ALA A 242 -11.81 -3.70 -3.73
CA ALA A 242 -12.25 -5.02 -4.19
C ALA A 242 -11.58 -6.16 -3.41
N LEU A 243 -10.27 -6.07 -3.18
CA LEU A 243 -9.51 -7.07 -2.44
C LEU A 243 -9.80 -7.02 -0.95
N ASP A 244 -9.91 -5.81 -0.38
CA ASP A 244 -10.25 -5.62 1.03
C ASP A 244 -11.63 -6.25 1.33
N ARG A 245 -12.63 -6.02 0.46
CA ARG A 245 -13.95 -6.64 0.59
C ARG A 245 -13.91 -8.16 0.42
N ARG A 246 -13.13 -8.67 -0.53
CA ARG A 246 -12.95 -10.11 -0.70
C ARG A 246 -12.37 -10.73 0.57
N ASP A 247 -11.30 -10.13 1.08
CA ASP A 247 -10.51 -10.64 2.20
C ASP A 247 -11.27 -10.58 3.52
N SER A 248 -12.09 -9.56 3.71
CA SER A 248 -12.97 -9.42 4.88
C SER A 248 -14.32 -10.11 4.70
N ASN A 249 -14.54 -10.82 3.60
CA ASN A 249 -15.83 -11.43 3.23
C ASN A 249 -17.02 -10.44 3.29
N ASP A 250 -16.77 -9.17 2.92
CA ASP A 250 -17.76 -8.11 2.82
C ASP A 250 -18.49 -8.16 1.46
N LYS A 251 -19.56 -7.37 1.34
CA LYS A 251 -20.44 -7.38 0.16
C LYS A 251 -19.77 -6.82 -1.08
N ASP A 252 -20.09 -7.46 -2.21
CA ASP A 252 -19.87 -6.99 -3.57
C ASP A 252 -18.41 -6.66 -4.02
N PRO A 253 -17.38 -7.45 -3.64
CA PRO A 253 -15.99 -7.20 -4.07
C PRO A 253 -15.84 -7.13 -5.60
N ALA A 254 -16.56 -7.97 -6.33
CA ALA A 254 -16.51 -8.01 -7.80
C ALA A 254 -17.04 -6.71 -8.46
N ILE A 255 -17.90 -5.94 -7.80
CA ILE A 255 -18.36 -4.63 -8.30
C ILE A 255 -17.17 -3.66 -8.34
N PHE A 256 -16.36 -3.64 -7.30
CA PHE A 256 -15.22 -2.74 -7.21
C PHE A 256 -14.12 -3.12 -8.20
N ALA A 257 -13.86 -4.41 -8.41
CA ALA A 257 -12.99 -4.86 -9.49
C ALA A 257 -13.51 -4.45 -10.88
N ALA A 258 -14.83 -4.53 -11.10
CA ALA A 258 -15.44 -4.04 -12.33
C ALA A 258 -15.37 -2.51 -12.48
N LYS A 259 -15.52 -1.74 -11.40
CA LYS A 259 -15.33 -0.28 -11.41
C LYS A 259 -13.90 0.09 -11.79
N ALA A 260 -12.90 -0.63 -11.25
CA ALA A 260 -11.50 -0.44 -11.63
C ALA A 260 -11.29 -0.65 -13.14
N LEU A 261 -11.80 -1.76 -13.70
CA LEU A 261 -11.72 -2.03 -15.13
C LEU A 261 -12.46 -0.98 -15.98
N GLU A 262 -13.65 -0.56 -15.56
CA GLU A 262 -14.40 0.49 -16.25
C GLU A 262 -13.63 1.82 -16.25
N SER A 263 -13.06 2.19 -15.11
CA SER A 263 -12.22 3.39 -14.97
C SER A 263 -11.00 3.32 -15.90
N THR A 264 -10.34 2.16 -16.01
CA THR A 264 -9.25 1.97 -16.96
C THR A 264 -9.68 2.22 -18.40
N ILE A 265 -10.78 1.62 -18.85
CA ILE A 265 -11.30 1.77 -20.22
C ILE A 265 -11.65 3.24 -20.51
N LYS A 266 -12.24 3.94 -19.53
CA LYS A 266 -12.57 5.38 -19.65
C LYS A 266 -11.31 6.24 -19.76
N ILE A 267 -10.29 5.98 -18.96
CA ILE A 267 -9.01 6.70 -19.02
C ILE A 267 -8.32 6.45 -20.37
N VAL A 268 -8.22 5.20 -20.83
CA VAL A 268 -7.67 4.87 -22.16
C VAL A 268 -8.40 5.62 -23.27
N SER A 269 -9.74 5.62 -23.24
CA SER A 269 -10.56 6.33 -24.22
C SER A 269 -10.33 7.84 -24.18
N ALA A 270 -10.25 8.43 -22.99
CA ALA A 270 -10.05 9.86 -22.82
C ALA A 270 -8.65 10.31 -23.27
N THR A 271 -7.60 9.60 -22.89
CA THR A 271 -6.21 9.91 -23.26
C THR A 271 -6.00 9.88 -24.77
N ASN A 272 -6.73 9.01 -25.48
CA ASN A 272 -6.66 8.91 -26.95
C ASN A 272 -7.70 9.78 -27.67
N GLY A 273 -8.53 10.54 -26.96
CA GLY A 273 -9.57 11.40 -27.57
C GLY A 273 -10.73 10.64 -28.22
N TRP A 274 -11.00 9.40 -27.79
CA TRP A 274 -12.06 8.55 -28.35
C TRP A 274 -13.42 8.72 -27.67
N THR A 275 -13.46 9.42 -26.53
CA THR A 275 -14.69 9.71 -25.80
C THR A 275 -15.54 10.75 -26.54
N ARG A 276 -16.84 10.47 -26.69
CA ARG A 276 -17.80 11.30 -27.44
C ARG A 276 -18.72 12.09 -26.53
N GLY A 277 -18.79 11.76 -25.25
CA GLY A 277 -19.66 12.41 -24.26
C GLY A 277 -21.11 11.95 -24.32
N THR A 278 -21.42 10.97 -25.17
CA THR A 278 -22.76 10.37 -25.34
C THR A 278 -22.82 8.93 -24.84
N GLU A 279 -21.74 8.44 -24.24
CA GLU A 279 -21.66 7.10 -23.69
C GLU A 279 -22.55 6.95 -22.45
N SER A 280 -23.50 6.03 -22.53
CA SER A 280 -24.50 5.69 -21.49
C SER A 280 -24.09 4.53 -20.58
N GLY A 281 -22.92 3.92 -20.80
CA GLY A 281 -22.41 2.85 -19.95
C GLY A 281 -21.11 2.21 -20.45
N ALA A 282 -20.56 1.30 -19.66
CA ALA A 282 -19.26 0.67 -19.90
C ALA A 282 -19.16 -0.02 -21.28
N ALA A 283 -20.24 -0.65 -21.77
CA ALA A 283 -20.23 -1.33 -23.06
C ALA A 283 -19.93 -0.37 -24.24
N GLN A 284 -20.43 0.87 -24.19
CA GLN A 284 -20.18 1.87 -25.23
C GLN A 284 -18.76 2.41 -25.18
N TYR A 285 -18.16 2.48 -23.98
CA TYR A 285 -16.73 2.73 -23.88
C TYR A 285 -15.91 1.58 -24.48
N VAL A 286 -16.31 0.32 -24.29
CA VAL A 286 -15.66 -0.82 -24.96
C VAL A 286 -15.81 -0.74 -26.49
N ASP A 287 -16.95 -0.29 -27.01
CA ASP A 287 -17.14 -0.07 -28.44
C ASP A 287 -16.14 0.95 -29.02
N ASN A 288 -15.76 1.97 -28.24
CA ASN A 288 -14.72 2.90 -28.65
C ASN A 288 -13.36 2.20 -28.83
N LEU A 289 -13.02 1.21 -28.01
CA LEU A 289 -11.76 0.47 -28.10
C LEU A 289 -11.74 -0.50 -29.30
N ILE A 290 -12.88 -1.08 -29.67
CA ILE A 290 -13.00 -2.01 -30.80
C ILE A 290 -13.01 -1.25 -32.15
N SER A 291 -13.50 -0.01 -32.14
CA SER A 291 -13.75 0.78 -33.34
C SER A 291 -12.56 0.82 -34.30
N LYS A 292 -12.80 0.44 -35.57
CA LYS A 292 -11.81 0.57 -36.66
C LYS A 292 -11.35 2.00 -36.86
N ALA A 293 -12.24 2.97 -36.63
CA ALA A 293 -11.90 4.39 -36.74
C ALA A 293 -10.89 4.82 -35.66
N ASN A 294 -10.81 4.08 -34.55
CA ASN A 294 -9.90 4.33 -33.45
C ASN A 294 -8.67 3.40 -33.50
N GLY A 295 -8.42 2.76 -34.64
CA GLY A 295 -7.26 1.89 -34.86
C GLY A 295 -7.42 0.46 -34.33
N SER A 296 -8.64 0.05 -33.92
CA SER A 296 -8.92 -1.30 -33.39
C SER A 296 -7.97 -1.69 -32.26
N TYR A 297 -7.96 -0.87 -31.21
CA TYR A 297 -7.16 -1.08 -29.99
C TYR A 297 -7.41 -2.45 -29.34
N LEU A 298 -8.66 -2.93 -29.44
CA LEU A 298 -9.05 -4.29 -29.14
C LEU A 298 -9.60 -4.97 -30.39
N ASP A 299 -9.37 -6.27 -30.49
CA ASP A 299 -10.15 -7.11 -31.40
C ASP A 299 -11.60 -7.22 -30.92
N VAL A 300 -12.52 -7.53 -31.85
CA VAL A 300 -13.95 -7.66 -31.54
C VAL A 300 -14.19 -8.69 -30.42
N TRP A 301 -13.52 -9.84 -30.49
CA TRP A 301 -13.70 -10.91 -29.50
C TRP A 301 -13.19 -10.51 -28.10
N GLU A 302 -12.12 -9.71 -28.01
CA GLU A 302 -11.60 -9.18 -26.75
C GLU A 302 -12.62 -8.23 -26.12
N GLY A 303 -13.15 -7.32 -26.94
CA GLY A 303 -14.18 -6.39 -26.49
C GLY A 303 -15.49 -7.10 -26.09
N ASP A 304 -15.88 -8.15 -26.80
CA ASP A 304 -17.04 -8.96 -26.44
C ASP A 304 -16.85 -9.68 -25.10
N MET A 305 -15.64 -10.20 -24.80
CA MET A 305 -15.33 -10.77 -23.49
C MET A 305 -15.45 -9.74 -22.36
N ILE A 306 -14.94 -8.52 -22.56
CA ILE A 306 -15.05 -7.43 -21.57
C ILE A 306 -16.52 -7.01 -21.37
N LYS A 307 -17.31 -6.90 -22.44
CA LYS A 307 -18.75 -6.59 -22.34
C LYS A 307 -19.49 -7.69 -21.58
N ASP A 308 -19.17 -8.96 -21.86
CA ASP A 308 -19.76 -10.09 -21.14
C ASP A 308 -19.37 -10.12 -19.67
N TYR A 309 -18.12 -9.76 -19.34
CA TYR A 309 -17.68 -9.56 -17.97
C TYR A 309 -18.55 -8.51 -17.27
N PHE A 310 -18.74 -7.32 -17.85
CA PHE A 310 -19.62 -6.30 -17.25
C PHE A 310 -21.07 -6.78 -17.13
N ARG A 311 -21.59 -7.46 -18.14
CA ARG A 311 -22.98 -7.96 -18.13
C ARG A 311 -23.19 -9.02 -17.05
N LYS A 312 -22.27 -9.97 -16.89
CA LYS A 312 -22.45 -11.15 -16.04
C LYS A 312 -21.91 -10.98 -14.63
N VAL A 313 -20.92 -10.10 -14.44
CA VAL A 313 -20.32 -9.82 -13.14
C VAL A 313 -20.86 -8.51 -12.60
N ARG A 314 -20.61 -7.37 -13.25
CA ARG A 314 -21.01 -6.07 -12.69
C ARG A 314 -22.52 -5.90 -12.57
N ASN A 315 -23.27 -6.20 -13.64
CA ASN A 315 -24.71 -5.89 -13.66
C ASN A 315 -25.55 -6.88 -12.86
N SER A 316 -25.07 -8.11 -12.67
CA SER A 316 -25.77 -9.13 -11.89
C SER A 316 -25.78 -8.79 -10.39
N VAL A 317 -24.70 -8.20 -9.88
CA VAL A 317 -24.62 -7.77 -8.47
C VAL A 317 -24.83 -6.27 -8.28
N GLY A 318 -24.74 -5.45 -9.33
CA GLY A 318 -24.86 -3.99 -9.25
C GLY A 318 -26.27 -3.41 -9.42
N HIS A 319 -27.27 -4.24 -9.72
CA HIS A 319 -28.68 -3.83 -9.82
C HIS A 319 -29.48 -4.43 -8.67
N GLY A 320 -30.48 -3.68 -8.18
CA GLY A 320 -31.36 -4.15 -7.11
C GLY A 320 -32.15 -5.41 -7.54
N PRO A 321 -32.36 -6.38 -6.64
CA PRO A 321 -32.90 -7.69 -7.01
C PRO A 321 -34.43 -7.68 -7.09
N GLY A 322 -35.07 -6.53 -6.81
CA GLY A 322 -36.52 -6.44 -6.68
C GLY A 322 -37.00 -7.26 -5.48
N SER A 323 -37.87 -8.24 -5.74
CA SER A 323 -38.39 -9.17 -4.74
C SER A 323 -37.52 -10.42 -4.52
N GLU A 324 -36.50 -10.62 -5.36
CA GLU A 324 -35.60 -11.77 -5.27
C GLU A 324 -34.46 -11.51 -4.27
N PRO A 325 -33.77 -12.56 -3.76
CA PRO A 325 -32.53 -12.37 -3.02
C PRO A 325 -31.44 -11.75 -3.91
N MET A 326 -30.52 -10.99 -3.29
CA MET A 326 -29.34 -10.50 -3.99
C MET A 326 -28.55 -11.66 -4.60
N PRO A 327 -28.17 -11.61 -5.87
CA PRO A 327 -27.22 -12.57 -6.43
C PRO A 327 -25.89 -12.44 -5.69
N GLU A 328 -25.34 -13.55 -5.24
CA GLU A 328 -24.02 -13.60 -4.61
C GLU A 328 -23.08 -14.45 -5.46
N LEU A 329 -21.86 -13.97 -5.64
CA LEU A 329 -20.80 -14.76 -6.25
C LEU A 329 -20.16 -15.64 -5.17
N THR A 330 -19.87 -16.89 -5.53
CA THR A 330 -19.00 -17.74 -4.70
C THR A 330 -17.61 -17.11 -4.57
N LEU A 331 -16.84 -17.48 -3.54
CA LEU A 331 -15.47 -16.99 -3.37
C LEU A 331 -14.62 -17.21 -4.63
N ALA A 332 -14.70 -18.41 -5.23
CA ALA A 332 -13.98 -18.71 -6.46
C ALA A 332 -14.41 -17.84 -7.65
N GLN A 333 -15.69 -17.46 -7.74
CA GLN A 333 -16.17 -16.53 -8.78
C GLN A 333 -15.73 -15.09 -8.51
N THR A 334 -15.67 -14.69 -7.24
CA THR A 334 -15.12 -13.40 -6.81
C THR A 334 -13.64 -13.30 -7.13
N ASP A 335 -12.85 -14.32 -6.80
CA ASP A 335 -11.42 -14.40 -7.12
C ASP A 335 -11.21 -14.32 -8.63
N TRP A 336 -11.93 -15.15 -9.38
CA TRP A 336 -11.90 -15.11 -10.84
C TRP A 336 -12.25 -13.73 -11.39
N ALA A 337 -13.26 -13.05 -10.83
CA ALA A 337 -13.66 -11.74 -11.29
C ALA A 337 -12.57 -10.69 -11.05
N ILE A 338 -11.97 -10.67 -9.86
CA ILE A 338 -10.87 -9.76 -9.50
C ILE A 338 -9.65 -10.02 -10.39
N GLU A 339 -9.22 -11.28 -10.51
CA GLU A 339 -8.06 -11.66 -11.32
C GLU A 339 -8.25 -11.35 -12.81
N THR A 340 -9.46 -11.57 -13.32
CA THR A 340 -9.84 -11.23 -14.70
C THR A 340 -9.80 -9.73 -14.91
N ALA A 341 -10.35 -8.94 -13.99
CA ALA A 341 -10.28 -7.47 -14.06
C ALA A 341 -8.84 -6.98 -14.02
N MET A 342 -8.01 -7.46 -13.08
CA MET A 342 -6.58 -7.12 -13.02
C MET A 342 -5.85 -7.44 -14.32
N SER A 343 -6.11 -8.63 -14.89
CA SER A 343 -5.49 -9.06 -16.15
C SER A 343 -5.88 -8.19 -17.33
N TRP A 344 -7.15 -7.79 -17.43
CA TRP A 344 -7.62 -6.87 -18.47
C TRP A 344 -7.06 -5.47 -18.28
N VAL A 345 -7.08 -4.92 -17.06
CA VAL A 345 -6.47 -3.61 -16.78
C VAL A 345 -5.01 -3.62 -17.18
N ARG A 346 -4.23 -4.61 -16.75
CA ARG A 346 -2.83 -4.77 -17.14
C ARG A 346 -2.64 -4.79 -18.65
N THR A 347 -3.50 -5.52 -19.36
CA THR A 347 -3.42 -5.66 -20.83
C THR A 347 -3.73 -4.34 -21.53
N LEU A 348 -4.74 -3.62 -21.08
CA LEU A 348 -5.11 -2.31 -21.62
C LEU A 348 -4.00 -1.29 -21.35
N VAL A 349 -3.55 -1.15 -20.12
CA VAL A 349 -2.51 -0.17 -19.77
C VAL A 349 -1.21 -0.40 -20.54
N ARG A 350 -0.81 -1.66 -20.79
CA ARG A 350 0.40 -1.99 -21.58
C ARG A 350 0.30 -1.70 -23.07
N ARG A 351 -0.90 -1.53 -23.62
CA ARG A 351 -1.12 -1.20 -25.04
C ARG A 351 -1.11 0.31 -25.28
N MET A 352 -1.22 1.12 -24.22
CA MET A 352 -1.02 2.58 -24.29
C MET A 352 0.46 2.88 -24.46
#